data_AF-A0AAN6LIN8-F1
#
_entry.id   AF-A0AAN6LIN8-F1
#
_cell.length_a   1.000
_cell.length_b   1.000
_cell.length_c   1.000
_cell.angle_alpha   90.00
_cell.angle_beta   90.00
_cell.angle_gamma   90.00
#
_symmetry.space_group_name_H-M   'P 1'
#
loop_
_entity.id
_entity.type
_entity.pdbx_description
1 polymer ?
#
loop_
_entity_poly.entity_id
_entity_poly.type
_entity_poly.pdbx_seq_one_letter_code
_entity_poly.pdbx_strand_id
1 'polypeptide(L)'
;MPIRALLLAGGQSSRMGTRKELLHLPGNEMPLFFHLARLLKSSCPDLDGIHLSLKDRSSVPGVLKAAASLIFRSRLISGISASEDIERIEFETSDCDEDRVGIEFLYDEDILLNVTGRNGEMGISKRRDEKGLEIGPAAGLIAAYHADPTATWLVVACDFPFLTTSALKLLCREHLTPAKTTNGMSSNESLITCYRNAKGHCEPLLALWTPDALAMLERNLKQGRTGPRFVIEELGPRGVRMVSPAEERWLFNANTEEDWKEVRGSLGMEGEEG
;
A
#
# COMPACT_ATOMS: atom_id res chain seq x y z
N MET A 1 5.55 2.75 18.54
CA MET A 1 5.99 1.80 17.50
C MET A 1 6.38 2.60 16.27
N PRO A 2 7.47 2.25 15.55
CA PRO A 2 7.80 2.93 14.31
C PRO A 2 6.67 2.72 13.29
N ILE A 3 6.38 3.75 12.50
CA ILE A 3 5.47 3.64 11.36
C ILE A 3 6.32 3.41 10.12
N ARG A 4 6.03 2.35 9.36
CA ARG A 4 6.60 2.09 8.04
C ARG A 4 5.52 2.18 6.98
N ALA A 5 5.89 2.44 5.73
CA ALA A 5 4.95 2.51 4.63
C ALA A 5 5.04 1.29 3.71
N LEU A 6 3.89 0.76 3.30
CA LEU A 6 3.74 -0.32 2.33
C LEU A 6 2.83 0.13 1.18
N LEU A 7 3.35 0.09 -0.04
CA LEU A 7 2.61 0.28 -1.26
C LEU A 7 2.41 -1.08 -1.95
N LEU A 8 1.15 -1.51 -2.09
CA LEU A 8 0.82 -2.80 -2.71
C LEU A 8 0.73 -2.65 -4.24
N ALA A 9 1.74 -3.15 -4.94
CA ALA A 9 1.91 -3.06 -6.39
C ALA A 9 2.08 -4.45 -7.03
N GLY A 10 1.03 -5.27 -6.96
CA GLY A 10 0.99 -6.60 -7.60
C GLY A 10 -0.31 -6.88 -8.36
N GLY A 11 -1.24 -5.92 -8.33
CA GLY A 11 -2.54 -6.07 -8.96
C GLY A 11 -2.44 -5.94 -10.48
N GLN A 12 -2.49 -7.05 -11.21
CA GLN A 12 -2.78 -6.98 -12.64
C GLN A 12 -4.18 -6.37 -12.82
N SER A 13 -4.32 -5.35 -13.68
CA SER A 13 -5.64 -5.06 -14.21
C SER A 13 -6.00 -6.20 -15.15
N SER A 14 -6.80 -7.15 -14.66
CA SER A 14 -7.34 -8.25 -15.45
C SER A 14 -8.13 -7.77 -16.68
N ARG A 15 -8.45 -6.47 -16.75
CA ARG A 15 -9.27 -5.85 -17.79
C ARG A 15 -8.48 -4.96 -18.75
N MET A 16 -7.32 -4.44 -18.36
CA MET A 16 -6.49 -3.57 -19.22
C MET A 16 -5.21 -4.25 -19.75
N GLY A 17 -4.89 -5.46 -19.29
CA GLY A 17 -3.68 -6.19 -19.71
C GLY A 17 -2.36 -5.49 -19.34
N THR A 18 -2.42 -4.44 -18.51
CA THR A 18 -1.30 -3.60 -18.08
C THR A 18 -1.21 -3.55 -16.56
N ARG A 19 0.00 -3.27 -16.06
CA ARG A 19 0.30 -3.14 -14.64
C ARG A 19 -0.17 -1.78 -14.14
N LYS A 20 -1.10 -1.75 -13.19
CA LYS A 20 -1.79 -0.52 -12.74
C LYS A 20 -0.82 0.48 -12.13
N GLU A 21 0.14 -0.04 -11.37
CA GLU A 21 1.19 0.72 -10.71
C GLU A 21 2.06 1.52 -11.71
N LEU A 22 2.17 1.06 -12.96
CA LEU A 22 2.93 1.72 -14.04
C LEU A 22 2.08 2.66 -14.90
N LEU A 23 0.78 2.78 -14.63
CA LEU A 23 -0.08 3.71 -15.36
C LEU A 23 0.27 5.15 -14.95
N HIS A 24 0.33 6.03 -15.95
CA HIS A 24 0.72 7.42 -15.74
C HIS A 24 -0.48 8.26 -15.38
N LEU A 25 -0.29 9.11 -14.37
CA LEU A 25 -1.26 10.15 -14.06
C LEU A 25 -1.25 11.23 -15.16
N PRO A 26 -2.42 11.79 -15.49
CA PRO A 26 -2.54 12.91 -16.43
C PRO A 26 -1.79 14.15 -15.91
N GLY A 27 -1.22 14.95 -16.81
CA GLY A 27 -0.62 16.25 -16.49
C GLY A 27 0.85 16.22 -16.07
N ASN A 28 1.31 15.18 -15.35
CA ASN A 28 2.72 15.07 -14.92
C ASN A 28 3.44 13.82 -15.45
N GLU A 29 2.75 12.97 -16.22
CA GLU A 29 3.24 11.69 -16.74
C GLU A 29 3.96 10.84 -15.68
N MET A 30 3.55 10.95 -14.41
CA MET A 30 4.18 10.23 -13.30
C MET A 30 3.51 8.86 -13.15
N PRO A 31 4.28 7.75 -13.09
CA PRO A 31 3.74 6.46 -12.74
C PRO A 31 3.02 6.50 -11.40
N LEU A 32 1.85 5.87 -11.31
CA LEU A 32 0.99 5.92 -10.14
C LEU A 32 1.71 5.46 -8.86
N PHE A 33 2.55 4.41 -8.94
CA PHE A 33 3.30 3.96 -7.76
C PHE A 33 4.20 5.05 -7.19
N PHE A 34 4.84 5.82 -8.06
CA PHE A 34 5.79 6.85 -7.67
C PHE A 34 5.06 8.07 -7.11
N HIS A 35 3.92 8.43 -7.70
CA HIS A 35 3.04 9.46 -7.15
C HIS A 35 2.60 9.12 -5.71
N LEU A 36 2.11 7.89 -5.49
CA LEU A 36 1.70 7.44 -4.16
C LEU A 36 2.87 7.38 -3.17
N ALA A 37 4.06 6.97 -3.62
CA ALA A 37 5.28 7.00 -2.81
C ALA A 37 5.64 8.42 -2.34
N ARG A 38 5.54 9.42 -3.24
CA ARG A 38 5.73 10.83 -2.86
C ARG A 38 4.70 11.29 -1.83
N LEU A 39 3.42 10.96 -2.03
CA LEU A 39 2.37 11.30 -1.07
C LEU A 39 2.63 10.69 0.31
N LEU A 40 3.08 9.44 0.37
CA LEU A 40 3.46 8.76 1.62
C LEU A 40 4.55 9.54 2.37
N LYS A 41 5.67 9.86 1.71
CA LYS A 41 6.74 10.65 2.36
C LYS A 41 6.25 12.03 2.77
N SER A 42 5.56 12.77 1.90
CA SER A 42 5.08 14.12 2.22
C SER A 42 4.04 14.15 3.35
N SER A 43 3.37 13.02 3.60
CA SER A 43 2.38 12.89 4.68
C SER A 43 2.99 12.43 6.00
N CYS A 44 4.09 11.68 5.93
CA CYS A 44 4.83 11.17 7.08
C CYS A 44 6.33 11.40 6.86
N PRO A 45 6.85 12.61 7.17
CA PRO A 45 8.25 12.95 6.95
C PRO A 45 9.22 12.02 7.70
N ASP A 46 8.79 11.49 8.85
CA ASP A 46 9.58 10.57 9.68
C ASP A 46 9.68 9.14 9.13
N LEU A 47 9.13 8.87 7.93
CA LEU A 47 9.32 7.57 7.27
C LEU A 47 10.78 7.40 6.86
N ASP A 48 11.42 6.36 7.41
CA ASP A 48 12.77 5.92 7.06
C ASP A 48 12.86 5.33 5.64
N GLY A 49 11.73 4.90 5.09
CA GLY A 49 11.63 4.31 3.76
C GLY A 49 10.21 3.85 3.43
N ILE A 50 10.01 3.49 2.17
CA ILE A 50 8.76 2.97 1.62
C ILE A 50 9.04 1.55 1.14
N HIS A 51 8.10 0.63 1.32
CA HIS A 51 8.21 -0.73 0.80
C HIS A 51 7.20 -0.89 -0.32
N LEU A 52 7.62 -1.41 -1.47
CA LEU A 52 6.79 -1.69 -2.62
C LEU A 52 6.64 -3.19 -2.75
N SER A 53 5.44 -3.71 -2.46
CA SER A 53 5.14 -5.13 -2.66
C SER A 53 4.90 -5.40 -4.13
N LEU A 54 5.68 -6.29 -4.70
CA LEU A 54 5.61 -6.75 -6.09
C LEU A 54 5.19 -8.22 -6.11
N LYS A 55 4.61 -8.65 -7.24
CA LYS A 55 4.22 -10.05 -7.40
C LYS A 55 5.44 -10.99 -7.34
N ASP A 56 6.51 -10.61 -8.02
CA ASP A 56 7.73 -11.40 -8.20
C ASP A 56 8.88 -10.50 -8.69
N ARG A 57 10.11 -11.03 -8.68
CA ARG A 57 11.29 -10.30 -9.18
C ARG A 57 11.24 -9.94 -10.67
N SER A 58 10.43 -10.64 -11.48
CA SER A 58 10.25 -10.29 -12.91
C SER A 58 9.55 -8.94 -13.10
N SER A 59 8.91 -8.43 -12.04
CA SER A 59 8.26 -7.12 -12.02
C SER A 59 9.26 -5.95 -11.89
N VAL A 60 10.47 -6.19 -11.39
CA VAL A 60 11.46 -5.14 -11.08
C VAL A 60 11.89 -4.32 -12.30
N PRO A 61 12.27 -4.92 -13.45
CA PRO A 61 12.74 -4.15 -14.61
C PRO A 61 11.73 -3.11 -15.11
N GLY A 62 10.44 -3.43 -15.05
CA GLY A 62 9.38 -2.50 -15.45
C GLY A 62 9.27 -1.28 -14.52
N VAL A 63 9.41 -1.50 -13.21
CA VAL A 63 9.38 -0.43 -12.19
C VAL A 63 10.62 0.45 -12.33
N LEU A 64 11.80 -0.15 -12.46
CA LEU A 64 13.06 0.58 -12.66
C LEU A 64 13.03 1.40 -13.95
N LYS A 65 12.52 0.85 -15.05
CA LYS A 65 12.38 1.57 -16.32
C LYS A 65 11.45 2.78 -16.19
N ALA A 66 10.31 2.60 -15.51
CA ALA A 66 9.36 3.68 -15.28
C ALA A 66 9.97 4.78 -14.39
N ALA A 67 10.67 4.40 -13.32
CA ALA A 67 11.38 5.34 -12.46
C ALA A 67 12.49 6.10 -13.23
N ALA A 68 13.31 5.39 -14.02
CA ALA A 68 14.37 5.99 -14.83
C ALA A 68 13.86 7.02 -15.84
N SER A 69 12.66 6.82 -16.40
CA SER A 69 12.05 7.80 -17.31
C SER A 69 11.74 9.15 -16.65
N LEU A 70 11.59 9.19 -15.32
CA LEU A 70 11.36 10.43 -14.58
C LEU A 70 12.63 11.28 -14.47
N ILE A 71 13.80 10.67 -14.26
CA ILE A 71 15.09 11.39 -14.23
C ILE A 71 15.27 12.20 -15.51
N PHE A 72 15.01 11.56 -16.65
CA PHE A 72 15.25 12.18 -17.95
C PHE A 72 14.26 13.31 -18.25
N ARG A 73 13.06 13.29 -17.65
CA ARG A 73 11.95 14.16 -18.05
C ARG A 73 11.70 15.34 -17.12
N SER A 74 11.90 15.20 -15.81
CA SER A 74 11.29 16.16 -14.87
C SER A 74 12.25 16.93 -13.97
N ARG A 75 13.58 16.66 -13.96
CA ARG A 75 14.51 17.21 -12.93
C ARG A 75 14.08 16.97 -11.47
N LEU A 76 12.94 16.30 -11.22
CA LEU A 76 12.37 16.03 -9.90
C LEU A 76 13.15 14.97 -9.11
N ILE A 77 14.17 14.37 -9.71
CA ILE A 77 14.98 13.30 -9.13
C ILE A 77 16.43 13.56 -9.54
N SER A 78 17.33 13.79 -8.58
CA SER A 78 18.77 14.01 -8.84
C SER A 78 19.51 12.72 -9.27
N GLY A 79 18.95 11.54 -8.95
CA GLY A 79 19.47 10.26 -9.38
C GLY A 79 18.68 9.07 -8.84
N ILE A 80 18.60 8.00 -9.63
CA ILE A 80 18.20 6.67 -9.17
C ILE A 80 19.47 5.83 -9.20
N SER A 81 19.93 5.38 -8.04
CA SER A 81 20.89 4.29 -7.97
C SER A 81 20.11 2.99 -7.95
N ALA A 82 20.15 2.27 -9.05
CA ALA A 82 19.79 0.86 -9.12
C ALA A 82 21.07 0.09 -9.45
N SER A 83 21.39 -0.94 -8.68
CA SER A 83 22.40 -1.94 -9.07
C SER A 83 21.69 -3.21 -9.49
N GLU A 84 22.35 -4.05 -10.29
CA GLU A 84 21.81 -5.34 -10.73
C GLU A 84 21.48 -6.28 -9.55
N ASP A 85 22.03 -6.00 -8.35
CA ASP A 85 21.78 -6.71 -7.09
C ASP A 85 20.81 -5.97 -6.12
N ILE A 86 20.23 -4.82 -6.50
CA ILE A 86 19.51 -3.96 -5.55
C ILE A 86 17.98 -4.15 -5.61
N GLU A 87 17.44 -4.55 -4.47
CA GLU A 87 16.01 -4.60 -4.09
C GLU A 87 15.46 -3.22 -3.66
N ARG A 88 16.01 -2.10 -4.16
CA ARG A 88 15.68 -0.73 -3.70
C ARG A 88 15.81 0.35 -4.78
N ILE A 89 14.95 1.38 -4.75
CA ILE A 89 15.09 2.62 -5.53
C ILE A 89 15.32 3.76 -4.55
N GLU A 90 16.27 4.66 -4.81
CA GLU A 90 16.38 5.91 -4.06
C GLU A 90 15.97 7.08 -4.94
N PHE A 91 15.22 8.03 -4.38
CA PHE A 91 14.78 9.24 -5.07
C PHE A 91 14.63 10.41 -4.12
N GLU A 92 14.69 11.62 -4.65
CA GLU A 92 14.46 12.86 -3.90
C GLU A 92 13.02 13.32 -4.04
N THR A 93 12.48 13.88 -2.96
CA THR A 93 11.08 14.36 -2.94
C THR A 93 10.95 15.87 -3.06
N SER A 94 12.05 16.61 -2.89
CA SER A 94 12.21 18.07 -2.98
C SER A 94 13.56 18.43 -3.61
N ASP A 95 13.76 19.69 -4.03
CA ASP A 95 15.05 20.21 -4.53
C ASP A 95 16.14 20.32 -3.43
N CYS A 96 15.87 19.78 -2.23
CA CYS A 96 16.78 19.80 -1.09
C CYS A 96 17.38 18.40 -0.89
N ASP A 97 18.72 18.28 -1.01
CA ASP A 97 19.49 17.03 -0.94
C ASP A 97 19.28 16.17 0.33
N GLU A 98 18.61 16.70 1.37
CA GLU A 98 18.38 16.01 2.65
C GLU A 98 17.13 15.11 2.68
N ASP A 99 16.21 15.22 1.71
CA ASP A 99 14.94 14.47 1.66
C ASP A 99 14.99 13.26 0.70
N ARG A 100 16.05 12.45 0.80
CA ARG A 100 16.18 11.20 0.02
C ARG A 100 15.30 10.11 0.64
N VAL A 101 14.53 9.42 -0.20
CA VAL A 101 13.65 8.32 0.20
C VAL A 101 14.00 7.06 -0.57
N GLY A 102 14.17 5.96 0.17
CA GLY A 102 14.27 4.63 -0.40
C GLY A 102 12.91 3.96 -0.60
N ILE A 103 12.71 3.31 -1.73
CA ILE A 103 11.66 2.32 -1.99
C ILE A 103 12.31 0.94 -1.98
N GLU A 104 12.11 0.16 -0.94
CA GLU A 104 12.54 -1.24 -0.87
C GLU A 104 11.49 -2.16 -1.50
N PHE A 105 11.92 -3.24 -2.15
CA PHE A 105 11.03 -4.19 -2.80
C PHE A 105 10.76 -5.37 -1.89
N LEU A 106 9.49 -5.74 -1.80
CA LEU A 106 9.03 -6.98 -1.18
C LEU A 106 8.36 -7.84 -2.25
N TYR A 107 8.44 -9.16 -2.14
CA TYR A 107 7.93 -10.05 -3.17
C TYR A 107 6.89 -11.03 -2.62
N ASP A 108 5.72 -11.07 -3.26
CA ASP A 108 4.66 -12.02 -2.90
C ASP A 108 5.15 -13.48 -3.06
N GLU A 109 6.01 -13.74 -4.05
CA GLU A 109 6.58 -15.07 -4.32
C GLU A 109 7.34 -15.67 -3.13
N ASP A 110 8.03 -14.83 -2.35
CA ASP A 110 8.82 -15.28 -1.19
C ASP A 110 7.89 -15.82 -0.09
N ILE A 111 6.71 -15.22 0.07
CA ILE A 111 5.67 -15.69 0.97
C ILE A 111 5.04 -16.98 0.46
N LEU A 112 4.75 -17.06 -0.84
CA LEU A 112 4.13 -18.25 -1.44
C LEU A 112 5.06 -19.48 -1.42
N LEU A 113 6.37 -19.28 -1.57
CA LEU A 113 7.37 -20.36 -1.47
C LEU A 113 7.45 -20.91 -0.03
N ASN A 114 7.44 -20.03 0.97
CA ASN A 114 7.43 -20.43 2.38
C ASN A 114 6.18 -21.23 2.77
N VAL A 115 5.07 -20.97 2.08
CA VAL A 115 3.80 -21.70 2.26
C VAL A 115 3.81 -23.06 1.56
N THR A 116 4.60 -23.24 0.50
CA THR A 116 4.61 -24.44 -0.35
C THR A 116 5.79 -25.39 -0.11
N GLY A 117 6.80 -24.99 0.68
CA GLY A 117 8.00 -25.77 1.00
C GLY A 117 7.78 -27.00 1.91
N ARG A 118 8.61 -28.04 1.72
CA ARG A 118 8.52 -29.40 2.32
C ARG A 118 8.51 -29.50 3.87
N ASN A 119 8.77 -28.40 4.60
CA ASN A 119 8.73 -28.40 6.08
C ASN A 119 7.52 -27.64 6.68
N GLY A 120 6.61 -27.09 5.88
CA GLY A 120 5.23 -26.79 6.30
C GLY A 120 5.04 -25.97 7.58
N GLU A 121 5.91 -25.01 7.91
CA GLU A 121 5.73 -24.19 9.13
C GLU A 121 4.54 -23.22 9.01
N MET A 122 4.14 -22.88 7.78
CA MET A 122 2.94 -22.11 7.47
C MET A 122 1.96 -22.98 6.67
N GLY A 123 1.30 -23.94 7.32
CA GLY A 123 0.25 -24.76 6.71
C GLY A 123 -0.99 -23.95 6.31
N ILE A 124 -0.91 -23.15 5.25
CA ILE A 124 -2.07 -22.45 4.67
C ILE A 124 -2.96 -23.47 3.97
N SER A 125 -4.13 -23.71 4.56
CA SER A 125 -5.17 -24.53 3.93
C SER A 125 -5.89 -23.71 2.85
N LYS A 126 -5.32 -23.61 1.65
CA LYS A 126 -6.07 -23.19 0.46
C LYS A 126 -6.06 -24.31 -0.58
N ARG A 127 -7.22 -24.55 -1.20
CA ARG A 127 -7.35 -25.46 -2.35
C ARG A 127 -6.37 -24.99 -3.43
N ARG A 128 -5.45 -25.86 -3.84
CA ARG A 128 -4.79 -25.75 -5.15
C ARG A 128 -5.91 -25.68 -6.19
N ASP A 129 -6.16 -24.51 -6.74
CA ASP A 129 -6.73 -24.41 -8.07
C ASP A 129 -5.63 -24.61 -9.11
N GLU A 130 -6.01 -24.94 -10.34
CA GLU A 130 -5.11 -25.22 -11.46
C GLU A 130 -4.22 -24.02 -11.86
N LYS A 131 -4.41 -22.85 -11.22
CA LYS A 131 -3.69 -21.58 -11.46
C LYS A 131 -2.62 -21.23 -10.42
N GLY A 132 -2.44 -22.03 -9.37
CA GLY A 132 -1.44 -21.78 -8.32
C GLY A 132 -1.99 -21.00 -7.12
N LEU A 133 -1.29 -21.08 -5.98
CA LEU A 133 -1.73 -20.49 -4.71
C LEU A 133 -1.71 -18.96 -4.79
N GLU A 134 -2.87 -18.32 -4.97
CA GLU A 134 -3.00 -16.85 -4.92
C GLU A 134 -3.64 -16.43 -3.59
N ILE A 135 -2.87 -15.80 -2.70
CA ILE A 135 -3.37 -15.25 -1.41
C ILE A 135 -3.72 -13.75 -1.52
N GLY A 136 -3.59 -13.16 -2.71
CA GLY A 136 -3.97 -11.77 -3.00
C GLY A 136 -3.15 -10.75 -2.20
N PRO A 137 -3.71 -9.57 -1.85
CA PRO A 137 -2.97 -8.49 -1.16
C PRO A 137 -2.45 -8.90 0.23
N ALA A 138 -2.94 -10.01 0.79
CA ALA A 138 -2.40 -10.55 2.02
C ALA A 138 -0.94 -11.00 1.89
N ALA A 139 -0.48 -11.40 0.70
CA ALA A 139 0.93 -11.71 0.47
C ALA A 139 1.83 -10.52 0.82
N GLY A 140 1.55 -9.35 0.25
CA GLY A 140 2.30 -8.14 0.54
C GLY A 140 2.21 -7.66 1.99
N LEU A 141 1.03 -7.78 2.61
CA LEU A 141 0.87 -7.48 4.04
C LEU A 141 1.75 -8.39 4.93
N ILE A 142 1.82 -9.69 4.62
CA ILE A 142 2.68 -10.62 5.35
C ILE A 142 4.15 -10.42 5.03
N ALA A 143 4.51 -10.10 3.78
CA ALA A 143 5.87 -9.76 3.41
C ALA A 143 6.37 -8.55 4.21
N ALA A 144 5.54 -7.53 4.35
CA ALA A 144 5.84 -6.37 5.20
C ALA A 144 5.96 -6.77 6.68
N TYR A 145 5.04 -7.59 7.19
CA TYR A 145 5.11 -8.07 8.57
C TYR A 145 6.38 -8.89 8.84
N HIS A 146 6.84 -9.71 7.90
CA HIS A 146 8.10 -10.46 8.03
C HIS A 146 9.33 -9.56 7.92
N ALA A 147 9.27 -8.48 7.14
CA ALA A 147 10.35 -7.50 7.03
C ALA A 147 10.55 -6.68 8.31
N ASP A 148 9.47 -6.30 9.01
CA ASP A 148 9.53 -5.74 10.36
C ASP A 148 8.30 -6.14 11.19
N PRO A 149 8.43 -7.18 12.04
CA PRO A 149 7.35 -7.65 12.90
C PRO A 149 6.98 -6.68 14.04
N THR A 150 7.73 -5.60 14.22
CA THR A 150 7.53 -4.63 15.32
C THR A 150 6.94 -3.30 14.85
N ALA A 151 6.86 -3.09 13.53
CA ALA A 151 6.36 -1.86 12.94
C ALA A 151 4.84 -1.84 12.77
N THR A 152 4.26 -0.65 12.90
CA THR A 152 2.92 -0.36 12.37
C THR A 152 3.07 0.02 10.91
N TRP A 153 2.29 -0.62 10.04
CA TRP A 153 2.37 -0.44 8.59
C TRP A 153 1.24 0.46 8.07
N LEU A 154 1.59 1.60 7.48
CA LEU A 154 0.69 2.40 6.65
C LEU A 154 0.62 1.76 5.26
N VAL A 155 -0.50 1.11 4.99
CA VAL A 155 -0.75 0.32 3.78
C VAL A 155 -1.59 1.13 2.80
N VAL A 156 -1.12 1.21 1.57
CA VAL A 156 -1.81 1.86 0.44
C VAL A 156 -1.77 0.93 -0.77
N ALA A 157 -2.91 0.66 -1.41
CA ALA A 157 -2.94 -0.03 -2.70
C ALA A 157 -2.59 0.93 -3.85
N CYS A 158 -2.01 0.39 -4.92
CA CYS A 158 -1.64 1.19 -6.09
C CYS A 158 -2.82 1.59 -6.99
N ASP A 159 -4.07 1.44 -6.56
CA ASP A 159 -5.27 1.74 -7.37
C ASP A 159 -6.04 2.98 -6.89
N PHE A 160 -5.46 3.82 -6.02
CA PHE A 160 -6.07 5.07 -5.52
C PHE A 160 -5.50 6.33 -6.23
N PRO A 161 -5.93 6.66 -7.46
CA PRO A 161 -5.36 7.76 -8.25
C PRO A 161 -5.64 9.17 -7.69
N PHE A 162 -6.69 9.33 -6.88
CA PHE A 162 -7.09 10.62 -6.29
C PHE A 162 -6.68 10.77 -4.82
N LEU A 163 -5.83 9.88 -4.32
CA LEU A 163 -5.35 9.97 -2.95
C LEU A 163 -4.57 11.27 -2.75
N THR A 164 -4.66 11.86 -1.56
CA THR A 164 -4.01 13.14 -1.23
C THR A 164 -3.19 13.02 0.05
N THR A 165 -2.29 13.98 0.28
CA THR A 165 -1.55 14.05 1.55
C THR A 165 -2.48 14.27 2.74
N SER A 166 -3.56 15.03 2.56
CA SER A 166 -4.60 15.26 3.58
C SER A 166 -5.27 13.95 4.01
N ALA A 167 -5.52 13.03 3.07
CA ALA A 167 -6.08 11.72 3.38
C ALA A 167 -5.15 10.89 4.27
N LEU A 168 -3.87 10.77 3.87
CA LEU A 168 -2.88 10.00 4.63
C LEU A 168 -2.61 10.61 6.01
N LYS A 169 -2.47 11.94 6.10
CA LYS A 169 -2.30 12.66 7.37
C LYS A 169 -3.48 12.43 8.31
N LEU A 170 -4.71 12.41 7.78
CA LEU A 170 -5.90 12.12 8.57
C LEU A 170 -5.83 10.70 9.15
N LEU A 171 -5.54 9.67 8.34
CA LEU A 171 -5.41 8.29 8.84
C LEU A 171 -4.37 8.16 9.96
N CYS A 172 -3.17 8.71 9.76
CA CYS A 172 -2.10 8.67 10.76
C CYS A 172 -2.51 9.39 12.04
N ARG A 173 -3.11 10.59 11.93
CA ARG A 173 -3.59 11.35 13.10
C ARG A 173 -4.62 10.56 13.88
N GLU A 174 -5.61 9.98 13.21
CA GLU A 174 -6.66 9.21 13.86
C GLU A 174 -6.11 7.95 14.53
N HIS A 175 -5.11 7.29 13.92
CA HIS A 175 -4.45 6.13 14.50
C HIS A 175 -3.67 6.47 15.78
N LEU A 176 -2.90 7.56 15.75
CA LEU A 176 -2.08 8.03 16.88
C LEU A 176 -2.91 8.68 17.99
N THR A 177 -4.17 9.00 17.74
CA THR A 177 -5.05 9.63 18.74
C THR A 177 -5.46 8.58 19.79
N PRO A 178 -5.10 8.78 21.07
CA PRO A 178 -5.47 7.85 22.14
C PRO A 178 -6.98 7.66 22.19
N ALA A 179 -7.41 6.44 22.49
CA ALA A 179 -8.83 6.17 22.67
C ALA A 179 -9.36 6.98 23.87
N LYS A 180 -10.57 7.54 23.74
CA LYS A 180 -11.19 8.30 24.84
C LYS A 180 -11.43 7.35 26.02
N THR A 181 -10.88 7.67 27.18
CA THR A 181 -11.17 6.99 28.44
C THR A 181 -12.57 7.38 28.90
N THR A 182 -13.53 6.46 28.79
CA THR A 182 -14.81 6.58 29.48
C THR A 182 -14.77 5.66 30.70
N ASN A 183 -15.03 6.22 31.89
CA ASN A 183 -15.16 5.49 33.16
C ASN A 183 -13.90 4.78 33.71
N GLY A 184 -12.69 5.27 33.41
CA GLY A 184 -11.45 4.75 34.03
C GLY A 184 -11.01 3.36 33.55
N MET A 185 -11.72 2.75 32.59
CA MET A 185 -11.23 1.62 31.82
C MET A 185 -10.45 2.16 30.62
N SER A 186 -9.17 1.82 30.52
CA SER A 186 -8.38 2.03 29.30
C SER A 186 -9.03 1.23 28.18
N SER A 187 -9.60 1.91 27.19
CA SER A 187 -10.04 1.26 25.96
C SER A 187 -8.79 0.72 25.26
N ASN A 188 -8.84 -0.54 24.80
CA ASN A 188 -7.76 -1.10 23.98
C ASN A 188 -7.48 -0.18 22.80
N GLU A 189 -6.20 0.05 22.50
CA GLU A 189 -5.78 0.76 21.30
C GLU A 189 -6.33 0.03 20.05
N SER A 190 -6.71 0.82 19.04
CA SER A 190 -7.25 0.26 17.80
C SER A 190 -6.13 -0.44 17.02
N LEU A 191 -6.29 -1.73 16.73
CA LEU A 191 -5.28 -2.52 16.02
C LEU A 191 -5.22 -2.21 14.53
N ILE A 192 -6.33 -1.70 13.97
CA ILE A 192 -6.41 -1.21 12.59
C ILE A 192 -7.05 0.18 12.59
N THR A 193 -6.56 1.09 11.75
CA THR A 193 -7.24 2.35 11.42
C THR A 193 -7.40 2.46 9.92
N CYS A 194 -8.64 2.49 9.43
CA CYS A 194 -8.94 2.48 8.00
C CYS A 194 -10.09 3.41 7.65
N TYR A 195 -10.20 3.76 6.38
CA TYR A 195 -11.38 4.47 5.90
C TYR A 195 -12.61 3.58 5.84
N ARG A 196 -13.77 4.21 5.99
CA ARG A 196 -15.08 3.62 5.75
C ARG A 196 -15.85 4.49 4.75
N ASN A 197 -16.23 3.92 3.62
CA ASN A 197 -17.01 4.63 2.60
C ASN A 197 -18.47 4.81 3.01
N ALA A 198 -19.22 5.64 2.26
CA ALA A 198 -20.63 5.92 2.53
C ALA A 198 -21.56 4.68 2.52
N LYS A 199 -21.16 3.60 1.84
CA LYS A 199 -21.89 2.30 1.84
C LYS A 199 -21.60 1.46 3.09
N GLY A 200 -20.68 1.91 3.92
CA GLY A 200 -20.32 1.30 5.18
C GLY A 200 -19.21 0.24 5.09
N HIS A 201 -18.59 0.06 3.92
CA HIS A 201 -17.46 -0.85 3.75
C HIS A 201 -16.17 -0.19 4.22
N CYS A 202 -15.32 -0.97 4.89
CA CYS A 202 -13.99 -0.54 5.30
C CYS A 202 -12.97 -0.85 4.20
N GLU A 203 -11.99 0.03 4.02
CA GLU A 203 -10.91 -0.11 3.03
C GLU A 203 -9.64 -0.66 3.68
N PRO A 204 -9.42 -2.00 3.71
CA PRO A 204 -8.27 -2.59 4.41
C PRO A 204 -6.92 -2.27 3.76
N LEU A 205 -6.92 -1.86 2.49
CA LEU A 205 -5.71 -1.55 1.72
C LEU A 205 -5.43 -0.04 1.65
N LEU A 206 -6.14 0.74 2.45
CA LEU A 206 -5.86 2.15 2.73
C LEU A 206 -6.02 2.37 4.25
N ALA A 207 -5.03 1.88 5.00
CA ALA A 207 -5.15 1.68 6.44
C ALA A 207 -3.79 1.61 7.16
N LEU A 208 -3.78 1.89 8.46
CA LEU A 208 -2.68 1.52 9.36
C LEU A 208 -2.96 0.16 10.01
N TRP A 209 -1.98 -0.74 9.96
CA TRP A 209 -2.00 -2.08 10.52
C TRP A 209 -0.92 -2.23 11.59
N THR A 210 -1.31 -2.53 12.83
CA THR A 210 -0.37 -2.85 13.91
C THR A 210 0.22 -4.26 13.75
N PRO A 211 1.34 -4.58 14.41
CA PRO A 211 1.88 -5.94 14.49
C PRO A 211 0.85 -6.99 14.87
N ASP A 212 0.02 -6.72 15.89
CA ASP A 212 -1.00 -7.65 16.36
C ASP A 212 -2.07 -7.93 15.29
N ALA A 213 -2.48 -6.90 14.53
CA ALA A 213 -3.41 -7.08 13.42
C ALA A 213 -2.82 -7.93 12.29
N LEU A 214 -1.53 -7.78 12.00
CA LEU A 214 -0.82 -8.58 10.99
C LEU A 214 -0.59 -10.02 11.45
N ALA A 215 -0.30 -10.24 12.74
CA ALA A 215 -0.26 -11.58 13.33
C ALA A 215 -1.62 -12.29 13.22
N MET A 216 -2.73 -11.56 13.43
CA MET A 216 -4.08 -12.08 13.18
C MET A 216 -4.31 -12.43 11.70
N LEU A 217 -3.83 -11.59 10.77
CA LEU A 217 -3.88 -11.90 9.33
C LEU A 217 -3.12 -13.20 9.01
N GLU A 218 -1.91 -13.38 9.54
CA GLU A 218 -1.11 -14.59 9.33
C GLU A 218 -1.81 -15.84 9.86
N ARG A 219 -2.43 -15.75 11.04
CA ARG A 219 -3.25 -16.84 11.59
C ARG A 219 -4.48 -17.12 10.72
N ASN A 220 -5.15 -16.09 10.20
CA ASN A 220 -6.30 -16.25 9.30
C ASN A 220 -5.89 -16.94 7.98
N LEU A 221 -4.70 -16.63 7.47
CA LEU A 221 -4.11 -17.30 6.32
C LEU A 221 -3.90 -18.80 6.57
N LYS A 222 -3.38 -19.20 7.74
CA LYS A 222 -3.25 -20.62 8.13
C LYS A 222 -4.61 -21.36 8.11
N GLN A 223 -5.70 -20.64 8.37
CA GLN A 223 -7.07 -21.17 8.32
C GLN A 223 -7.74 -21.08 6.92
N GLY A 224 -7.02 -20.65 5.88
CA GLY A 224 -7.55 -20.47 4.53
C GLY A 224 -8.34 -19.18 4.31
N ARG A 225 -8.44 -18.30 5.31
CA ARG A 225 -9.10 -16.99 5.23
C ARG A 225 -8.13 -15.94 4.70
N THR A 226 -7.95 -15.93 3.38
CA THR A 226 -6.91 -15.11 2.72
C THR A 226 -7.18 -13.62 2.56
N GLY A 227 -8.42 -13.15 2.75
CA GLY A 227 -8.76 -11.73 2.56
C GLY A 227 -8.48 -10.85 3.78
N PRO A 228 -7.79 -9.70 3.67
CA PRO A 228 -7.57 -8.77 4.79
C PRO A 228 -8.85 -8.31 5.50
N ARG A 229 -9.97 -8.24 4.77
CA ARG A 229 -11.30 -7.94 5.34
C ARG A 229 -11.70 -8.85 6.52
N PHE A 230 -11.25 -10.10 6.53
CA PHE A 230 -11.62 -11.05 7.58
C PHE A 230 -11.05 -10.65 8.94
N VAL A 231 -9.92 -9.93 8.98
CA VAL A 231 -9.36 -9.40 10.23
C VAL A 231 -10.22 -8.25 10.75
N ILE A 232 -10.65 -7.33 9.87
CA ILE A 232 -11.56 -6.23 10.23
C ILE A 232 -12.88 -6.79 10.80
N GLU A 233 -13.47 -7.79 10.13
CA GLU A 233 -14.70 -8.44 10.58
C GLU A 233 -14.54 -9.12 11.95
N GLU A 234 -13.40 -9.76 12.19
CA GLU A 234 -13.11 -10.44 13.46
C GLU A 234 -12.87 -9.47 14.61
N LEU A 235 -12.13 -8.38 14.37
CA LEU A 235 -11.87 -7.33 15.35
C LEU A 235 -13.13 -6.54 15.71
N GLY A 236 -13.98 -6.31 14.72
CA GLY A 236 -15.18 -5.48 14.86
C GLY A 236 -14.87 -4.04 15.32
N PRO A 237 -15.89 -3.29 15.78
CA PRO A 237 -15.76 -1.86 16.09
C PRO A 237 -14.87 -1.56 17.31
N ARG A 238 -14.46 -2.57 18.09
CA ARG A 238 -13.57 -2.40 19.25
C ARG A 238 -12.10 -2.45 18.86
N GLY A 239 -11.75 -3.22 17.83
CA GLY A 239 -10.37 -3.33 17.35
C GLY A 239 -10.08 -2.49 16.11
N VAL A 240 -11.10 -1.94 15.45
CA VAL A 240 -10.95 -1.15 14.22
C VAL A 240 -11.45 0.27 14.43
N ARG A 241 -10.57 1.24 14.20
CA ARG A 241 -10.94 2.64 14.09
C ARG A 241 -11.35 2.96 12.67
N MET A 242 -12.61 3.33 12.50
CA MET A 242 -13.17 3.69 11.21
C MET A 242 -13.15 5.21 11.04
N VAL A 243 -12.52 5.67 9.97
CA VAL A 243 -12.41 7.09 9.62
C VAL A 243 -13.32 7.37 8.43
N SER A 244 -14.11 8.44 8.49
CA SER A 244 -14.86 8.91 7.32
C SER A 244 -13.93 9.77 6.45
N PRO A 245 -13.89 9.57 5.12
CA PRO A 245 -13.13 10.45 4.24
C PRO A 245 -13.74 11.86 4.26
N ALA A 246 -12.91 12.89 4.11
CA ALA A 246 -13.43 14.25 3.91
C ALA A 246 -13.99 14.42 2.50
N GLU A 247 -13.44 13.67 1.53
CA GLU A 247 -13.90 13.60 0.15
C GLU A 247 -14.00 12.14 -0.27
N GLU A 248 -15.17 11.71 -0.77
CA GLU A 248 -15.38 10.32 -1.23
C GLU A 248 -14.41 9.93 -2.36
N ARG A 249 -13.93 10.91 -3.15
CA ARG A 249 -12.96 10.68 -4.23
C ARG A 249 -11.65 10.06 -3.75
N TRP A 250 -11.26 10.27 -2.48
CA TRP A 250 -10.05 9.65 -1.91
C TRP A 250 -10.11 8.12 -1.91
N LEU A 251 -11.32 7.53 -1.89
CA LEU A 251 -11.56 6.09 -1.88
C LEU A 251 -11.89 5.53 -3.26
N PHE A 252 -11.76 6.32 -4.32
CA PHE A 252 -11.98 5.86 -5.69
C PHE A 252 -10.87 4.88 -6.11
N ASN A 253 -11.24 3.66 -6.52
CA ASN A 253 -10.31 2.67 -7.05
C ASN A 253 -10.37 2.60 -8.58
N ALA A 254 -9.26 2.86 -9.27
CA ALA A 254 -9.17 2.73 -10.72
C ALA A 254 -8.71 1.33 -11.16
N ASN A 255 -9.67 0.52 -11.61
CA ASN A 255 -9.47 -0.89 -11.96
C ASN A 255 -9.65 -1.18 -13.46
N THR A 256 -10.46 -0.38 -14.14
CA THR A 256 -10.91 -0.54 -15.53
C THR A 256 -10.42 0.61 -16.42
N GLU A 257 -10.52 0.44 -17.73
CA GLU A 257 -10.19 1.51 -18.68
C GLU A 257 -11.15 2.71 -18.51
N GLU A 258 -12.42 2.44 -18.22
CA GLU A 258 -13.43 3.45 -17.91
C GLU A 258 -13.06 4.27 -16.68
N ASP A 259 -12.59 3.63 -15.61
CA ASP A 259 -12.13 4.34 -14.40
C ASP A 259 -10.95 5.27 -14.75
N TRP A 260 -10.04 4.82 -15.62
CA TRP A 260 -8.90 5.64 -16.06
C TRP A 260 -9.28 6.77 -17.01
N LYS A 261 -10.38 6.63 -17.77
CA LYS A 261 -10.97 7.74 -18.53
C LYS A 261 -11.52 8.81 -17.58
N GLU A 262 -12.17 8.41 -16.48
CA GLU A 262 -12.61 9.34 -15.44
C GLU A 262 -11.43 10.04 -14.77
N VAL A 263 -10.38 9.31 -14.38
CA VAL A 263 -9.13 9.88 -13.82
C VAL A 263 -8.52 10.91 -14.78
N ARG A 264 -8.48 10.61 -16.07
CA ARG A 264 -7.98 11.53 -17.12
C ARG A 264 -8.84 12.78 -17.27
N GLY A 265 -10.16 12.63 -17.24
CA GLY A 265 -11.08 13.76 -17.29
C GLY A 265 -10.91 14.68 -16.08
N SER A 266 -10.88 14.12 -14.87
CA SER A 266 -10.82 14.89 -13.62
C SER A 266 -9.48 15.60 -13.42
N LEU A 267 -8.34 14.91 -13.61
CA LEU A 267 -7.02 15.52 -13.41
C LEU A 267 -6.55 16.37 -14.60
N GLY A 268 -7.11 16.15 -15.80
CA GLY A 268 -6.80 16.96 -16.98
C GLY A 268 -7.40 18.38 -16.90
N MET A 269 -8.55 18.55 -16.24
CA MET A 269 -9.19 19.87 -16.07
C MET A 269 -8.58 20.71 -14.95
N GLU A 270 -8.03 20.09 -13.89
CA GLU A 270 -7.38 20.81 -12.78
C GLU A 270 -6.07 21.52 -13.20
N GLY A 271 -5.47 21.18 -14.36
CA GLY A 271 -4.21 21.75 -14.86
C GLY A 271 -4.34 22.95 -15.81
N GLU A 272 -5.55 23.29 -16.27
CA GLU A 272 -5.79 24.43 -17.18
C GLU A 272 -6.33 25.69 -16.47
N GLU A 273 -6.66 25.61 -15.18
CA GLU A 273 -7.19 26.75 -14.39
C GLU A 273 -6.16 27.39 -13.41
N GLY A 274 -4.85 27.12 -13.57
CA GLY A 274 -3.78 27.63 -12.71
C GLY A 274 -2.94 28.75 -13.31
#